data_AF-A0A932PVY0-F1
#
_entry.id   AF-A0A932PVY0-F1
#
_cell.length_a   1.000
_cell.length_b   1.000
_cell.length_c   1.000
_cell.angle_alpha   90.00
_cell.angle_beta   90.00
_cell.angle_gamma   90.00
#
_symmetry.space_group_name_H-M   'P 1'
#
loop_
_entity.id
_entity.type
_entity.pdbx_description
1 polymer ?
#
loop_
_entity_poly.entity_id
_entity_poly.type
_entity_poly.pdbx_seq_one_letter_code
_entity_poly.pdbx_strand_id
1 'polypeptide(L)'
;MKTGPARWEIALAAVAFAVFGLVALSLAHSGSWAYLWIAPRGDATFYVPADSPAAAATRVDSAALLRWHAGWSSYVTGLTEGPPLDAGPATFTVDEYRHMADVRYVFRGAEVAAVVALVTLAALALRARSRGVLPLLARSSALASAALVTLVAAFAAFAFEPLFLAFHEVLFPQGNFLFGPRSNLIALYPDEYWYGVTLRVALTFIAVALAVALAAHLRVKRLGMLAT
;
A
#
# COMPACT_ATOMS: atom_id res chain seq x y z
N MET A 1 13.64 -7.28 -39.19
CA MET A 1 13.57 -6.09 -38.32
C MET A 1 12.93 -6.52 -37.00
N LYS A 2 13.63 -6.44 -35.85
CA LYS A 2 12.99 -6.75 -34.55
C LYS A 2 12.01 -5.62 -34.25
N THR A 3 10.71 -5.86 -34.41
CA THR A 3 9.70 -4.89 -34.02
C THR A 3 9.80 -4.68 -32.51
N GLY A 4 9.77 -3.41 -32.07
CA GLY A 4 9.78 -3.08 -30.65
C GLY A 4 8.58 -3.68 -29.89
N PRO A 5 8.56 -3.59 -28.55
CA PRO A 5 7.41 -4.05 -27.79
C PRO A 5 6.14 -3.33 -28.25
N ALA A 6 5.04 -4.07 -28.36
CA ALA A 6 3.76 -3.48 -28.76
C ALA A 6 3.26 -2.53 -27.67
N ARG A 7 2.45 -1.52 -28.04
CA ARG A 7 1.91 -0.53 -27.08
C ARG A 7 1.12 -1.18 -25.93
N TRP A 8 0.35 -2.24 -26.24
CA TRP A 8 -0.39 -2.98 -25.22
C TRP A 8 0.52 -3.76 -24.26
N GLU A 9 1.68 -4.25 -24.72
CA GLU A 9 2.66 -4.93 -23.87
C GLU A 9 3.27 -3.94 -22.87
N ILE A 10 3.57 -2.72 -23.34
CA ILE A 10 4.06 -1.63 -22.49
C ILE A 10 3.01 -1.23 -21.45
N ALA A 11 1.77 -1.01 -21.87
CA ALA A 11 0.68 -0.61 -20.99
C ALA A 11 0.40 -1.68 -19.93
N LEU A 12 0.28 -2.95 -20.34
CA LEU A 12 0.03 -4.06 -19.43
C LEU A 12 1.19 -4.27 -18.46
N ALA A 13 2.44 -4.20 -18.93
CA ALA A 13 3.61 -4.28 -18.05
C ALA A 13 3.69 -3.07 -17.09
N ALA A 14 3.28 -1.88 -17.50
CA ALA A 14 3.28 -0.69 -16.65
C ALA A 14 2.25 -0.84 -15.52
N VAL A 15 1.03 -1.27 -15.85
CA VAL A 15 -0.03 -1.51 -14.86
C VAL A 15 0.38 -2.64 -13.91
N ALA A 16 0.87 -3.77 -14.44
CA ALA A 16 1.31 -4.88 -13.59
C ALA A 16 2.49 -4.49 -12.69
N PHE A 17 3.44 -3.68 -13.20
CA PHE A 17 4.54 -3.19 -12.37
C PHE A 17 4.06 -2.24 -11.27
N ALA A 18 3.12 -1.34 -11.57
CA ALA A 18 2.50 -0.48 -10.57
C ALA A 18 1.73 -1.29 -9.52
N VAL A 19 0.86 -2.22 -9.92
CA VAL A 19 0.07 -3.05 -8.99
C VAL A 19 0.98 -3.87 -8.07
N PHE A 20 1.91 -4.65 -8.62
CA PHE A 20 2.82 -5.46 -7.82
C PHE A 20 3.69 -4.59 -6.91
N GLY A 21 4.29 -3.52 -7.46
CA GLY A 21 5.20 -2.64 -6.73
C GLY A 21 4.50 -1.90 -5.59
N LEU A 22 3.32 -1.33 -5.84
CA LEU A 22 2.56 -0.61 -4.82
C LEU A 22 2.10 -1.54 -3.70
N VAL A 23 1.61 -2.75 -3.99
CA VAL A 23 1.21 -3.72 -2.95
C VAL A 23 2.42 -4.16 -2.13
N ALA A 24 3.53 -4.54 -2.79
CA ALA A 24 4.74 -4.98 -2.09
C ALA A 24 5.33 -3.86 -1.21
N LEU A 25 5.35 -2.62 -1.70
CA LEU A 25 5.83 -1.48 -0.95
C LEU A 25 4.89 -1.08 0.19
N SER A 26 3.57 -1.20 0.01
CA SER A 26 2.61 -0.98 1.09
C SER A 26 2.84 -1.95 2.24
N LEU A 27 3.05 -3.23 1.97
CA LEU A 27 3.40 -4.23 2.99
C LEU A 27 4.76 -3.92 3.66
N ALA A 28 5.74 -3.47 2.88
CA ALA A 28 7.04 -3.10 3.44
C ALA A 28 6.95 -1.86 4.35
N HIS A 29 6.18 -0.84 3.95
CA HIS A 29 6.04 0.43 4.66
C HIS A 29 4.93 0.44 5.73
N SER A 30 4.14 -0.62 5.87
CA SER A 30 3.13 -0.79 6.93
C SER A 30 3.63 -1.64 8.11
N GLY A 31 4.91 -1.99 8.16
CA GLY A 31 5.50 -2.73 9.27
C GLY A 31 5.77 -1.87 10.50
N SER A 32 5.99 -2.52 11.65
CA SER A 32 6.26 -1.87 12.95
C SER A 32 7.40 -0.86 12.93
N TRP A 33 8.39 -1.05 12.05
CA TRP A 33 9.52 -0.13 11.88
C TRP A 33 9.08 1.24 11.34
N ALA A 34 8.05 1.27 10.50
CA ALA A 34 7.56 2.48 9.84
C ALA A 34 6.53 3.21 10.71
N TYR A 35 5.73 2.46 11.46
CA TYR A 35 4.60 2.97 12.24
C TYR A 35 4.97 4.15 13.17
N LEU A 36 5.92 3.96 14.10
CA LEU A 36 6.34 5.04 15.02
C LEU A 36 7.16 6.14 14.34
N TRP A 37 7.75 5.84 13.18
CA TRP A 37 8.51 6.81 12.40
C TRP A 37 7.59 7.77 11.63
N ILE A 38 6.43 7.30 11.21
CA ILE A 38 5.45 8.08 10.46
C ILE A 38 4.53 8.84 11.42
N ALA A 39 4.07 8.20 12.49
CA ALA A 39 3.25 8.80 13.52
C ALA A 39 3.99 8.78 14.86
N PRO A 40 5.00 9.65 15.07
CA PRO A 40 5.73 9.75 16.32
C PRO A 40 4.85 10.43 17.38
N ARG A 41 3.76 9.78 17.78
CA ARG A 41 3.06 10.13 19.02
C ARG A 41 3.75 9.31 20.10
N GLY A 42 4.36 10.00 21.07
CA GLY A 42 4.99 9.33 22.21
C GLY A 42 3.99 8.43 22.91
N ASP A 43 3.07 9.04 23.67
CA ASP A 43 1.91 8.35 24.22
C ASP A 43 0.63 8.92 23.62
N ALA A 44 -0.36 8.07 23.38
CA ALA A 44 -1.65 8.45 22.82
C ALA A 44 -2.79 8.13 23.78
N THR A 45 -3.86 8.92 23.72
CA THR A 45 -5.04 8.76 24.57
C THR A 45 -6.04 7.84 23.88
N PHE A 46 -6.37 6.73 24.54
CA PHE A 46 -7.36 5.76 24.09
C PHE A 46 -8.55 5.75 25.05
N TYR A 47 -9.75 5.56 24.51
CA TYR A 47 -10.98 5.55 25.29
C TYR A 47 -11.42 4.12 25.57
N VAL A 48 -11.55 3.75 26.85
CA VAL A 48 -12.20 2.47 27.18
C VAL A 48 -13.71 2.62 26.89
N PRO A 49 -14.36 1.69 26.16
CA PRO A 49 -15.79 1.70 25.88
C PRO A 49 -16.64 1.80 27.13
N ALA A 50 -17.80 2.41 26.96
CA ALA A 50 -18.73 2.78 28.02
C ALA A 50 -19.20 1.59 28.88
N ASP A 51 -19.12 0.37 28.36
CA ASP A 51 -19.58 -0.85 29.05
C ASP A 51 -18.55 -1.40 30.05
N SER A 52 -17.36 -0.80 30.13
CA SER A 52 -16.36 -1.09 31.15
C SER A 52 -16.61 -0.22 32.39
N PRO A 53 -16.54 -0.77 33.62
CA PRO A 53 -16.62 0.02 34.86
C PRO A 53 -15.50 1.07 34.99
N ALA A 54 -14.49 1.03 34.12
CA ALA A 54 -13.39 1.99 34.02
C ALA A 54 -13.48 2.82 32.73
N ALA A 55 -14.68 3.29 32.34
CA ALA A 55 -14.88 4.21 31.22
C ALA A 55 -14.08 5.52 31.44
N ALA A 56 -12.82 5.49 31.05
CA ALA A 56 -11.85 6.56 31.26
C ALA A 56 -10.88 6.60 30.07
N ALA A 57 -10.43 7.81 29.75
CA ALA A 57 -9.35 8.02 28.81
C ALA A 57 -8.04 7.51 29.44
N THR A 58 -7.42 6.51 28.81
CA THR A 58 -6.17 5.91 29.28
C THR A 58 -5.04 6.28 28.34
N ARG A 59 -3.89 6.64 28.90
CA ARG A 59 -2.68 6.92 28.15
C ARG A 59 -1.97 5.60 27.83
N VAL A 60 -1.73 5.36 26.56
CA VAL A 60 -1.10 4.13 26.03
C VAL A 60 0.31 4.46 25.57
N ASP A 61 1.28 3.67 26.05
CA ASP A 61 2.69 3.85 25.69
C ASP A 61 3.00 3.35 24.26
N SER A 62 4.13 3.79 23.72
CA SER A 62 4.57 3.42 22.37
C SER A 62 4.76 1.90 22.19
N ALA A 63 5.08 1.17 23.26
CA ALA A 63 5.25 -0.28 23.21
C ALA A 63 3.91 -0.99 22.98
N ALA A 64 2.84 -0.54 23.64
CA ALA A 64 1.49 -1.04 23.42
C ALA A 64 0.97 -0.67 22.04
N LEU A 65 1.21 0.56 21.57
CA LEU A 65 0.84 0.97 20.20
C LEU A 65 1.51 0.06 19.15
N LEU A 66 2.80 -0.23 19.30
CA LEU A 66 3.52 -1.14 18.42
C LEU A 66 2.96 -2.56 18.45
N ARG A 67 2.58 -3.08 19.63
CA ARG A 67 1.97 -4.41 19.75
C ARG A 67 0.62 -4.46 19.04
N TRP A 68 -0.24 -3.45 19.24
CA TRP A 68 -1.55 -3.39 18.59
C TRP A 68 -1.44 -3.22 17.08
N HIS A 69 -0.54 -2.33 16.62
CA HIS A 69 -0.25 -2.19 15.21
C HIS A 69 0.24 -3.51 14.60
N ALA A 70 1.20 -4.19 15.25
CA ALA A 70 1.70 -5.47 14.78
C ALA A 70 0.59 -6.53 14.71
N GLY A 71 -0.25 -6.63 15.74
CA GLY A 71 -1.38 -7.57 15.78
C GLY A 71 -2.41 -7.30 14.68
N TRP A 72 -2.78 -6.03 14.46
CA TRP A 72 -3.69 -5.63 13.40
C TRP A 72 -3.10 -5.88 12.01
N SER A 73 -1.85 -5.48 11.79
CA SER A 73 -1.13 -5.73 10.53
C SER A 73 -1.06 -7.23 10.23
N SER A 74 -0.68 -8.07 11.21
CA SER A 74 -0.67 -9.52 11.04
C SER A 74 -2.05 -10.10 10.71
N TYR A 75 -3.12 -9.58 11.31
CA TYR A 75 -4.48 -10.03 11.01
C TYR A 75 -4.91 -9.67 9.58
N VAL A 76 -4.74 -8.41 9.16
CA VAL A 76 -5.20 -7.95 7.84
C VAL A 76 -4.40 -8.55 6.69
N THR A 77 -3.10 -8.83 6.89
CA THR A 77 -2.26 -9.55 5.92
C THR A 77 -2.36 -11.08 6.06
N GLY A 78 -3.31 -11.58 6.86
CA GLY A 78 -3.61 -13.00 6.97
C GLY A 78 -2.55 -13.86 7.66
N LEU A 79 -1.56 -13.28 8.35
CA LEU A 79 -0.56 -14.01 9.14
C LEU A 79 -1.15 -14.65 10.40
N THR A 80 -2.28 -14.10 10.89
CA THR A 80 -3.05 -14.69 12.00
C THR A 80 -4.49 -14.99 11.59
N GLU A 81 -5.11 -15.98 12.23
CA GLU A 81 -6.51 -16.32 11.98
C GLU A 81 -7.47 -15.29 12.59
N GLY A 82 -7.20 -14.87 13.83
CA GLY A 82 -8.03 -13.92 14.59
C GLY A 82 -7.41 -12.52 14.74
N PRO A 83 -8.23 -11.50 15.03
CA PRO A 83 -7.75 -10.16 15.32
C PRO A 83 -7.03 -10.11 16.68
N PRO A 84 -6.22 -9.07 16.96
CA PRO A 84 -5.60 -8.90 18.27
C PRO A 84 -6.66 -8.70 19.35
N LEU A 85 -6.67 -9.57 20.37
CA LEU A 85 -7.58 -9.49 21.53
C LEU A 85 -6.84 -9.11 22.83
N ASP A 86 -5.51 -9.18 22.79
CA ASP A 86 -4.56 -8.87 23.86
C ASP A 86 -4.49 -7.36 24.19
N ALA A 87 -5.08 -6.52 23.33
CA ALA A 87 -5.41 -5.14 23.68
C ALA A 87 -6.36 -5.02 24.88
N GLY A 88 -6.98 -6.13 25.29
CA GLY A 88 -8.05 -6.22 26.28
C GLY A 88 -9.41 -6.27 25.58
N PRO A 89 -10.39 -7.03 26.10
CA PRO A 89 -11.69 -7.27 25.46
C PRO A 89 -12.59 -6.02 25.27
N ALA A 90 -12.09 -4.82 25.56
CA ALA A 90 -12.80 -3.57 25.35
C ALA A 90 -11.99 -2.54 24.55
N THR A 91 -10.77 -2.76 24.05
CA THR A 91 -10.01 -1.61 23.49
C THR A 91 -10.51 -1.12 22.14
N PHE A 92 -11.13 -1.97 21.31
CA PHE A 92 -11.77 -1.53 20.07
C PHE A 92 -13.26 -1.89 20.12
N THR A 93 -14.09 -1.03 19.57
CA THR A 93 -15.53 -1.25 19.48
C THR A 93 -15.84 -2.39 18.51
N VAL A 94 -17.05 -2.96 18.61
CA VAL A 94 -17.51 -4.01 17.69
C VAL A 94 -17.43 -3.56 16.24
N ASP A 95 -17.74 -2.29 15.95
CA ASP A 95 -17.71 -1.76 14.58
C ASP A 95 -16.28 -1.55 14.08
N GLU A 96 -15.33 -1.17 14.94
CA GLU A 96 -13.89 -1.12 14.58
C GLU A 96 -13.34 -2.53 14.27
N TYR A 97 -13.74 -3.55 15.02
CA TYR A 97 -13.38 -4.94 14.70
C TYR A 97 -13.99 -5.39 13.36
N ARG A 98 -15.27 -5.08 13.11
CA ARG A 98 -15.95 -5.40 11.84
C ARG A 98 -15.26 -4.71 10.66
N HIS A 99 -14.91 -3.45 10.81
CA HIS A 99 -14.18 -2.72 9.78
C HIS A 99 -12.84 -3.38 9.46
N MET A 100 -12.05 -3.74 10.49
CA MET A 100 -10.77 -4.41 10.27
C MET A 100 -10.94 -5.81 9.65
N ALA A 101 -12.05 -6.51 9.91
CA ALA A 101 -12.39 -7.75 9.22
C ALA A 101 -12.67 -7.52 7.72
N ASP A 102 -13.32 -6.41 7.35
CA ASP A 102 -13.52 -6.03 5.95
C ASP A 102 -12.20 -5.60 5.28
N VAL A 103 -11.38 -4.82 5.99
CA VAL A 103 -10.02 -4.44 5.54
C VAL A 103 -9.19 -5.68 5.21
N ARG A 104 -9.29 -6.75 5.99
CA ARG A 104 -8.62 -8.03 5.70
C ARG A 104 -9.01 -8.59 4.31
N TYR A 105 -10.26 -8.49 3.90
CA TYR A 105 -10.68 -8.94 2.57
C TYR A 105 -10.11 -8.04 1.45
N VAL A 106 -10.02 -6.73 1.68
CA VAL A 106 -9.35 -5.80 0.77
C VAL A 106 -7.87 -6.17 0.60
N PHE A 107 -7.16 -6.45 1.69
CA PHE A 107 -5.76 -6.87 1.66
C PHE A 107 -5.58 -8.20 0.91
N ARG A 108 -6.42 -9.21 1.16
CA ARG A 108 -6.40 -10.46 0.39
C ARG A 108 -6.62 -10.23 -1.11
N GLY A 109 -7.54 -9.34 -1.48
CA GLY A 109 -7.76 -8.95 -2.87
C GLY A 109 -6.52 -8.29 -3.49
N ALA A 110 -5.86 -7.41 -2.75
CA ALA A 110 -4.61 -6.77 -3.17
C ALA A 110 -3.45 -7.77 -3.32
N GLU A 111 -3.32 -8.74 -2.42
CA GLU A 111 -2.33 -9.82 -2.51
C GLU A 111 -2.55 -10.70 -3.76
N VAL A 112 -3.80 -11.09 -4.04
CA VAL A 112 -4.14 -11.81 -5.28
C VAL A 112 -3.81 -10.98 -6.51
N ALA A 113 -4.16 -9.69 -6.52
CA ALA A 113 -3.83 -8.78 -7.62
C ALA A 113 -2.32 -8.66 -7.82
N ALA A 114 -1.52 -8.62 -6.75
CA ALA A 114 -0.07 -8.59 -6.81
C ALA A 114 0.51 -9.88 -7.41
N VAL A 115 -0.01 -11.05 -7.03
CA VAL A 115 0.41 -12.34 -7.63
C VAL A 115 0.09 -12.37 -9.13
N VAL A 116 -1.12 -11.98 -9.53
CA VAL A 116 -1.51 -11.90 -10.96
C VAL A 116 -0.61 -10.94 -11.72
N ALA A 117 -0.32 -9.77 -11.14
CA ALA A 117 0.58 -8.78 -11.71
C ALA A 117 2.01 -9.33 -11.87
N LEU A 118 2.54 -10.03 -10.87
CA LEU A 118 3.87 -10.66 -10.93
C LEU A 118 3.95 -11.72 -12.03
N VAL A 119 2.94 -12.60 -12.14
CA VAL A 119 2.87 -13.61 -13.20
C VAL A 119 2.80 -12.94 -14.58
N THR A 120 2.02 -11.87 -14.70
CA THR A 120 1.89 -11.08 -15.94
C THR A 120 3.24 -10.47 -16.34
N LEU A 121 3.97 -9.87 -15.39
CA LEU A 121 5.31 -9.32 -15.63
C LEU A 121 6.29 -10.41 -16.08
N ALA A 122 6.28 -11.57 -15.43
CA ALA A 122 7.15 -12.69 -15.78
C ALA A 122 6.87 -13.18 -17.22
N ALA A 123 5.60 -13.39 -17.58
CA ALA A 123 5.20 -13.81 -18.92
C ALA A 123 5.62 -12.80 -20.00
N LEU A 124 5.37 -11.50 -19.77
CA LEU A 124 5.78 -10.44 -20.70
C LEU A 124 7.30 -10.32 -20.80
N ALA A 125 8.02 -10.46 -19.68
CA ALA A 125 9.47 -10.41 -19.66
C ALA A 125 10.09 -11.57 -20.46
N LEU A 126 9.57 -12.80 -20.29
CA LEU A 126 10.01 -13.97 -21.05
C LEU A 126 9.74 -13.80 -22.55
N ARG A 127 8.55 -13.32 -22.92
CA ARG A 127 8.18 -13.03 -24.32
C ARG A 127 9.01 -11.89 -24.92
N ALA A 128 9.36 -10.86 -24.15
CA ALA A 128 10.21 -9.79 -24.61
C ALA A 128 11.68 -10.24 -24.73
N ARG A 129 12.13 -11.14 -23.84
CA ARG A 129 13.47 -11.74 -23.89
C ARG A 129 13.65 -12.59 -25.14
N SER A 130 12.69 -13.45 -25.49
CA SER A 130 12.77 -14.29 -26.70
C SER A 130 12.84 -13.45 -27.98
N ARG A 131 12.20 -12.28 -28.01
CA ARG A 131 12.28 -11.32 -29.12
C ARG A 131 13.50 -10.39 -29.05
N GLY A 132 14.26 -10.41 -27.95
CA GLY A 132 15.41 -9.54 -27.72
C GLY A 132 15.05 -8.06 -27.49
N VAL A 133 13.84 -7.77 -27.02
CA VAL A 133 13.32 -6.41 -26.76
C VAL A 133 13.06 -6.13 -25.27
N LEU A 134 13.47 -7.04 -24.37
CA LEU A 134 13.28 -6.90 -22.92
C LEU A 134 13.77 -5.54 -22.37
N PRO A 135 14.95 -5.02 -22.72
CA PRO A 135 15.40 -3.71 -22.22
C PRO A 135 14.52 -2.55 -22.68
N LEU A 136 13.93 -2.62 -23.88
CA LEU A 136 12.98 -1.61 -24.37
C LEU A 136 11.65 -1.70 -23.62
N LEU A 137 11.13 -2.91 -23.40
CA LEU A 137 9.90 -3.11 -22.64
C LEU A 137 10.06 -2.57 -21.21
N ALA A 138 11.12 -2.98 -20.52
CA ALA A 138 11.39 -2.59 -19.15
C ALA A 138 11.54 -1.06 -19.01
N ARG A 139 12.27 -0.40 -19.92
CA ARG A 139 12.41 1.06 -19.90
C ARG A 139 11.05 1.74 -20.07
N SER A 140 10.30 1.35 -21.10
CA SER A 140 9.04 2.03 -21.44
C SER A 140 7.95 1.80 -20.39
N SER A 141 7.83 0.58 -19.86
CA SER A 141 6.84 0.27 -18.82
C SER A 141 7.19 0.92 -17.49
N ALA A 142 8.47 1.00 -17.13
CA ALA A 142 8.93 1.67 -15.91
C ALA A 142 8.68 3.19 -15.98
N LEU A 143 8.94 3.84 -17.11
CA LEU A 143 8.62 5.26 -17.29
C LEU A 143 7.10 5.52 -17.27
N ALA A 144 6.32 4.68 -17.96
CA ALA A 144 4.87 4.81 -17.99
C ALA A 144 4.23 4.63 -16.60
N SER A 145 4.69 3.64 -15.84
CA SER A 145 4.23 3.42 -14.46
C SER A 145 4.68 4.54 -13.50
N ALA A 146 5.92 5.03 -13.62
CA ALA A 146 6.38 6.19 -12.84
C ALA A 146 5.51 7.44 -13.11
N ALA A 147 5.18 7.71 -14.38
CA ALA A 147 4.31 8.82 -14.75
C ALA A 147 2.89 8.65 -14.18
N LEU A 148 2.31 7.45 -14.29
CA LEU A 148 1.00 7.13 -13.73
C LEU A 148 0.96 7.33 -12.21
N VAL A 149 1.92 6.76 -11.48
CA VAL A 149 1.97 6.87 -10.02
C VAL A 149 2.28 8.29 -9.58
N THR A 150 3.11 9.05 -10.32
CA THR A 150 3.34 10.47 -10.04
C THR A 150 2.06 11.29 -10.15
N LEU A 151 1.24 11.04 -11.17
CA LEU A 151 -0.04 11.73 -11.34
C LEU A 151 -1.00 11.44 -10.18
N VAL A 152 -1.14 10.17 -9.79
CA VAL A 152 -1.99 9.77 -8.66
C VAL A 152 -1.45 10.34 -7.35
N ALA A 153 -0.14 10.29 -7.13
CA ALA A 153 0.49 10.83 -5.93
C ALA A 153 0.35 12.35 -5.81
N ALA A 154 0.47 13.08 -6.93
CA ALA A 154 0.22 14.52 -6.95
C ALA A 154 -1.22 14.82 -6.53
N PHE A 155 -2.20 14.10 -7.08
CA PHE A 155 -3.60 14.26 -6.70
C PHE A 155 -3.82 13.96 -5.21
N ALA A 156 -3.29 12.83 -4.72
CA ALA A 156 -3.37 12.45 -3.31
C ALA A 156 -2.69 13.47 -2.36
N ALA A 157 -1.64 14.16 -2.82
CA ALA A 157 -0.95 15.17 -2.02
C ALA A 157 -1.76 16.47 -1.81
N PHE A 158 -2.63 16.83 -2.75
CA PHE A 158 -3.47 18.05 -2.68
C PHE A 158 -4.91 17.78 -2.23
N ALA A 159 -5.39 16.54 -2.34
CA ALA A 159 -6.77 16.16 -2.10
C ALA A 159 -6.85 14.86 -1.29
N PHE A 160 -6.05 14.74 -0.23
CA PHE A 160 -5.92 13.51 0.55
C PHE A 160 -7.24 13.07 1.19
N GLU A 161 -7.90 13.98 1.92
CA GLU A 161 -9.14 13.72 2.64
C GLU A 161 -10.29 13.27 1.72
N PRO A 162 -10.62 13.99 0.62
CA PRO A 162 -11.68 13.53 -0.29
C PRO A 162 -11.30 12.24 -1.02
N LEU A 163 -10.02 12.01 -1.33
CA LEU A 163 -9.58 10.74 -1.92
C LEU A 163 -9.68 9.58 -0.93
N PHE A 164 -9.32 9.81 0.34
CA PHE A 164 -9.45 8.85 1.42
C PHE A 164 -10.91 8.49 1.63
N LEU A 165 -11.81 9.48 1.69
CA LEU A 165 -13.25 9.24 1.80
C LEU A 165 -13.78 8.43 0.61
N ALA A 166 -13.49 8.85 -0.63
CA ALA A 166 -13.95 8.15 -1.83
C ALA A 166 -13.43 6.71 -1.90
N PHE A 167 -12.18 6.47 -1.50
CA PHE A 167 -11.62 5.12 -1.39
C PHE A 167 -12.43 4.26 -0.41
N HIS A 168 -12.78 4.82 0.75
CA HIS A 168 -13.55 4.09 1.76
C HIS A 168 -15.01 3.86 1.33
N GLU A 169 -15.66 4.83 0.69
CA GLU A 169 -17.03 4.66 0.18
C GLU A 169 -17.11 3.54 -0.87
N VAL A 170 -16.09 3.41 -1.73
CA VAL A 170 -16.03 2.36 -2.76
C VAL A 170 -15.79 0.98 -2.14
N LEU A 171 -14.88 0.87 -1.17
CA LEU A 171 -14.46 -0.42 -0.62
C LEU A 171 -15.27 -0.88 0.58
N PHE A 172 -15.97 0.04 1.26
CA PHE A 172 -16.81 -0.21 2.43
C PHE A 172 -18.19 0.41 2.25
N PRO A 173 -18.97 0.00 1.22
CA PRO A 173 -20.29 0.57 0.91
C PRO A 173 -21.33 0.43 2.05
N GLN A 174 -21.09 -0.46 3.00
CA GLN A 174 -21.85 -0.64 4.23
C GLN A 174 -21.66 0.48 5.26
N GLY A 175 -20.69 1.38 5.05
CA GLY A 175 -20.48 2.58 5.88
C GLY A 175 -19.78 2.37 7.21
N ASN A 176 -19.25 1.18 7.48
CA ASN A 176 -18.58 0.84 8.75
C ASN A 176 -17.15 1.39 8.91
N PHE A 177 -16.85 2.52 8.26
CA PHE A 177 -15.58 3.24 8.37
C PHE A 177 -15.74 4.65 8.96
N LEU A 178 -16.99 5.13 9.09
CA LEU A 178 -17.31 6.45 9.64
C LEU A 178 -17.33 6.40 11.18
N PHE A 179 -16.14 6.46 11.79
CA PHE A 179 -16.06 6.45 13.24
C PHE A 179 -16.21 7.84 13.86
N GLY A 180 -16.68 7.87 15.10
CA GLY A 180 -16.76 9.10 15.89
C GLY A 180 -15.40 9.60 16.37
N PRO A 181 -15.33 10.82 16.95
CA PRO A 181 -14.08 11.45 17.37
C PRO A 181 -13.34 10.74 18.52
N ARG A 182 -13.97 9.73 19.14
CA ARG A 182 -13.39 8.90 20.20
C ARG A 182 -12.98 7.49 19.72
N SER A 183 -12.85 7.31 18.41
CA SER A 183 -12.40 6.04 17.83
C SER A 183 -10.96 5.74 18.23
N ASN A 184 -10.77 4.55 18.80
CA ASN A 184 -9.45 4.04 19.12
C ASN A 184 -8.73 3.55 17.88
N LEU A 185 -9.46 3.11 16.85
CA LEU A 185 -8.86 2.77 15.57
C LEU A 185 -8.30 4.01 14.86
N ILE A 186 -9.01 5.14 14.88
CA ILE A 186 -8.48 6.43 14.39
C ILE A 186 -7.32 6.91 15.27
N ALA A 187 -7.41 6.75 16.60
CA ALA A 187 -6.30 7.09 17.49
C ALA A 187 -5.04 6.27 17.19
N LEU A 188 -5.20 5.00 16.82
CA LEU A 188 -4.12 4.10 16.39
C LEU A 188 -3.60 4.44 14.99
N TYR A 189 -4.48 4.80 14.06
CA TYR A 189 -4.12 5.13 12.68
C TYR A 189 -4.60 6.54 12.31
N PRO A 190 -3.95 7.59 12.84
CA PRO A 190 -4.36 8.95 12.56
C PRO A 190 -4.02 9.33 11.11
N ASP A 191 -4.55 10.45 10.63
CA ASP A 191 -4.35 10.90 9.25
C ASP A 191 -2.87 11.04 8.87
N GLU A 192 -2.00 11.45 9.82
CA GLU A 192 -0.57 11.55 9.57
C GLU A 192 0.06 10.18 9.23
N TYR A 193 -0.44 9.09 9.82
CA TYR A 193 -0.03 7.74 9.49
C TYR A 193 -0.41 7.39 8.04
N TRP A 194 -1.68 7.58 7.68
CA TRP A 194 -2.18 7.23 6.35
C TRP A 194 -1.57 8.09 5.24
N TYR A 195 -1.44 9.39 5.48
CA TYR A 195 -0.76 10.29 4.55
C TYR A 195 0.72 9.90 4.39
N GLY A 196 1.41 9.70 5.52
CA GLY A 196 2.84 9.39 5.50
C GLY A 196 3.17 8.04 4.88
N VAL A 197 2.37 6.99 5.10
CA VAL A 197 2.57 5.69 4.43
C VAL A 197 2.29 5.82 2.93
N THR A 198 1.21 6.52 2.54
CA THR A 198 0.87 6.76 1.12
C THR A 198 1.99 7.47 0.38
N LEU A 199 2.51 8.54 0.97
CA LEU A 199 3.61 9.32 0.40
C LEU A 199 4.89 8.49 0.27
N ARG A 200 5.25 7.72 1.31
CA ARG A 200 6.46 6.87 1.28
C ARG A 200 6.37 5.78 0.22
N VAL A 201 5.23 5.11 0.10
CA VAL A 201 4.99 4.11 -0.94
C VAL A 201 5.12 4.73 -2.32
N ALA A 202 4.49 5.88 -2.56
CA ALA A 202 4.55 6.57 -3.85
C ALA A 202 5.98 6.99 -4.20
N LEU A 203 6.70 7.65 -3.30
CA LEU A 203 8.07 8.11 -3.53
C LEU A 203 9.04 6.95 -3.76
N THR A 204 8.92 5.89 -2.96
CA THR A 204 9.77 4.70 -3.10
C THR A 204 9.49 3.97 -4.42
N PHE A 205 8.21 3.85 -4.81
CA PHE A 205 7.83 3.28 -6.10
C PHE A 205 8.43 4.08 -7.26
N ILE A 206 8.26 5.40 -7.25
CA ILE A 206 8.79 6.28 -8.30
C ILE A 206 10.32 6.13 -8.39
N ALA A 207 11.03 6.13 -7.26
CA ALA A 207 12.47 5.94 -7.23
C ALA A 207 12.90 4.58 -7.83
N VAL A 208 12.24 3.50 -7.46
CA VAL A 208 12.49 2.15 -8.01
C VAL A 208 12.19 2.11 -9.50
N ALA A 209 11.07 2.66 -9.95
CA ALA A 209 10.70 2.69 -11.36
C ALA A 209 11.71 3.49 -12.20
N LEU A 210 12.17 4.64 -11.71
CA LEU A 210 13.21 5.42 -12.38
C LEU A 210 14.56 4.69 -12.41
N ALA A 211 14.93 3.99 -11.33
CA ALA A 211 16.13 3.16 -11.30
C ALA A 211 16.07 2.01 -12.33
N VAL A 212 14.93 1.33 -12.44
CA VAL A 212 14.68 0.30 -13.46
C VAL A 212 14.77 0.90 -14.86
N ALA A 213 14.13 2.06 -15.10
CA ALA A 213 14.17 2.75 -16.37
C ALA A 213 15.60 3.15 -16.77
N LEU A 214 16.39 3.64 -15.82
CA LEU A 214 17.80 4.00 -16.02
C LEU A 214 18.65 2.77 -16.35
N ALA A 215 18.55 1.71 -15.55
CA ALA A 215 19.29 0.46 -15.80
C ALA A 215 18.95 -0.14 -17.17
N ALA A 216 17.65 -0.15 -17.52
CA ALA A 216 17.17 -0.59 -18.82
C ALA A 216 17.70 0.32 -19.95
N HIS A 217 17.68 1.64 -19.77
CA HIS A 217 18.23 2.60 -20.74
C HIS A 217 19.73 2.38 -21.00
N LEU A 218 20.53 2.20 -19.95
CA LEU A 218 21.94 1.88 -20.08
C LEU A 218 22.17 0.56 -20.84
N ARG A 219 21.30 -0.44 -20.63
CA ARG A 219 21.36 -1.70 -21.37
C ARG A 219 20.99 -1.53 -22.84
N VAL A 220 19.95 -0.75 -23.16
CA VAL A 220 19.57 -0.41 -24.55
C VAL A 220 20.73 0.30 -25.26
N LYS A 221 21.37 1.29 -24.59
CA LYS A 221 22.54 2.00 -25.14
C LYS A 221 23.71 1.05 -25.42
N ARG A 222 24.05 0.16 -24.48
CA ARG A 222 25.13 -0.84 -24.65
C ARG A 222 24.86 -1.83 -25.79
N LEU A 223 23.60 -2.12 -26.09
CA LEU A 223 23.19 -3.04 -27.15
C LEU A 223 23.04 -2.36 -28.52
N GLY A 224 23.33 -1.07 -28.64
CA GLY A 224 23.19 -0.32 -29.91
C GLY A 224 21.74 -0.17 -30.37
N MET A 225 20.76 -0.35 -29.48
CA MET A 225 19.34 -0.38 -29.83
C MET A 225 18.70 1.02 -29.97
N LEU A 226 19.46 2.09 -29.69
CA LEU A 226 19.03 3.49 -29.89
C LEU A 226 19.37 4.02 -31.30
N ALA A 227 19.97 3.20 -32.16
CA ALA A 227 20.35 3.56 -33.51
C ALA A 227 19.54 2.76 -34.54
N THR A 228 18.25 3.08 -34.66
CA THR A 228 17.40 2.79 -35.83
C THR A 228 16.23 3.76 -35.86
#